data_AF-A0A0B2Q8R6-F1
#
_entry.id   AF-A0A0B2Q8R6-F1
#
_cell.length_a   1.000
_cell.length_b   1.000
_cell.length_c   1.000
_cell.angle_alpha   90.00
_cell.angle_beta   90.00
_cell.angle_gamma   90.00
#
_symmetry.space_group_name_H-M   'P 1'
#
loop_
_entity.id
_entity.type
_entity.pdbx_description
1 polymer ?
#
loop_
_entity_poly.entity_id
_entity_poly.type
_entity_poly.pdbx_seq_one_letter_code
_entity_poly.pdbx_strand_id
1 'polypeptide(L)'
;DQVNDDLCKENLQLADENLQKEPCIVELRNQNKIICTTELAMAQQKLNGLEKQKEEMMKLNSPQYLLQWIQEAMNKTEVEYENLHQQVLQRDIDIGAFLQKYKQLRTAYHRKSLVHLAARTSNI
;
A
#
# COMPACT_ATOMS: atom_id res chain seq x y z
N ASP A 1 26.57 -25.43 67.02
CA ASP A 1 25.21 -24.87 67.23
C ASP A 1 25.11 -23.40 66.81
N GLN A 2 25.99 -22.49 67.28
CA GLN A 2 26.02 -21.07 66.87
C GLN A 2 25.95 -20.80 65.34
N VAL A 3 26.77 -21.49 64.54
CA VAL A 3 26.79 -21.31 63.07
C VAL A 3 25.44 -21.67 62.43
N ASN A 4 24.76 -22.69 62.97
CA ASN A 4 23.46 -23.11 62.46
C ASN A 4 22.37 -22.09 62.80
N ASP A 5 22.42 -21.53 64.01
CA ASP A 5 21.49 -20.49 64.45
C ASP A 5 21.67 -19.18 63.65
N ASP A 6 22.92 -18.80 63.39
CA ASP A 6 23.25 -17.62 62.58
C ASP A 6 22.76 -17.78 61.13
N LEU A 7 22.97 -18.96 60.52
CA LEU A 7 22.44 -19.29 59.18
C LEU A 7 20.91 -19.28 59.13
N CYS A 8 20.24 -19.83 60.16
CA CYS A 8 18.78 -19.79 60.25
C CYS A 8 18.26 -18.35 60.30
N LYS A 9 18.92 -17.48 61.06
CA LYS A 9 18.54 -16.07 61.20
C LYS A 9 18.75 -15.29 59.90
N GLU A 10 19.88 -15.49 59.23
CA GLU A 10 20.17 -14.86 57.94
C GLU A 10 19.17 -15.30 56.86
N ASN A 11 18.86 -16.61 56.78
CA ASN A 11 17.86 -17.13 55.85
C ASN A 11 16.47 -16.56 56.10
N LEU A 12 16.07 -16.37 57.37
CA LEU A 12 14.79 -15.73 57.71
C LEU A 12 14.74 -14.26 57.27
N GLN A 13 15.83 -13.52 57.46
CA GLN A 13 15.93 -12.13 57.00
C GLN A 13 15.87 -12.03 55.48
N LEU A 14 16.61 -12.88 54.76
CA LEU A 14 16.56 -12.95 53.30
C LEU A 14 15.17 -13.33 52.78
N ALA A 15 14.48 -14.26 53.45
CA ALA A 15 13.13 -14.66 53.08
C ALA A 15 12.14 -13.49 53.23
N ASP A 16 12.19 -12.75 54.33
CA ASP A 16 11.35 -11.57 54.53
C ASP A 16 11.65 -10.47 53.51
N GLU A 17 12.93 -10.14 53.30
CA GLU A 17 13.33 -9.17 52.27
C GLU A 17 12.87 -9.56 50.86
N ASN A 18 12.91 -10.85 50.53
CA ASN A 18 12.44 -11.35 49.24
C ASN A 18 10.92 -11.25 49.11
N LEU A 19 10.17 -11.58 50.17
CA LEU A 19 8.72 -11.41 50.22
C LEU A 19 8.31 -9.94 50.05
N GLN A 20 9.04 -9.01 50.67
CA GLN A 20 8.78 -7.57 50.49
C GLN A 20 9.03 -7.08 49.06
N LYS A 21 9.94 -7.72 48.31
CA LYS A 21 10.24 -7.38 46.89
C LYS A 21 9.25 -8.00 45.91
N GLU A 22 8.54 -9.05 46.29
CA GLU A 22 7.62 -9.79 45.42
C GLU A 22 6.55 -8.91 44.77
N PRO A 23 5.85 -7.99 45.49
CA PRO A 23 4.86 -7.11 44.87
C PRO A 23 5.46 -6.22 43.77
N CYS A 24 6.66 -5.68 44.00
CA CYS A 24 7.36 -4.83 43.03
C CYS A 24 7.73 -5.62 41.77
N ILE A 25 8.20 -6.87 41.92
CA ILE A 25 8.53 -7.74 40.78
C ILE A 25 7.27 -8.05 39.95
N VAL A 26 6.15 -8.35 40.61
CA VAL A 26 4.87 -8.60 39.93
C VAL A 26 4.41 -7.37 39.15
N GLU A 27 4.51 -6.19 39.75
CA GLU A 27 4.13 -4.94 39.10
C GLU A 27 5.01 -4.62 37.89
N LEU A 28 6.34 -4.75 38.00
CA LEU A 28 7.26 -4.56 36.87
C LEU A 28 6.97 -5.53 35.72
N ARG A 29 6.67 -6.80 36.04
CA ARG A 29 6.26 -7.79 35.02
C ARG A 29 4.96 -7.39 34.33
N ASN A 30 3.99 -6.88 35.08
CA ASN A 30 2.73 -6.41 34.51
C ASN A 30 2.95 -5.20 33.60
N GLN A 31 3.73 -4.21 34.04
CA GLN A 31 4.08 -3.04 33.24
C GLN A 31 4.81 -3.43 31.95
N ASN A 32 5.81 -4.32 32.05
CA ASN A 32 6.52 -4.83 30.87
C ASN A 32 5.57 -5.55 29.90
N LYS A 33 4.66 -6.38 30.41
CA LYS A 33 3.64 -7.05 29.59
C LYS A 33 2.73 -6.06 28.88
N ILE A 34 2.28 -5.01 29.57
CA ILE A 34 1.45 -3.96 28.98
C ILE A 34 2.23 -3.27 27.85
N ILE A 35 3.45 -2.82 28.10
CA ILE A 35 4.30 -2.15 27.11
C ILE A 35 4.48 -3.03 25.87
N CYS A 36 4.93 -4.28 26.04
CA CYS A 36 5.14 -5.20 24.94
C CYS A 36 3.86 -5.48 24.14
N THR A 37 2.72 -5.66 24.84
CA THR A 37 1.44 -5.93 24.18
C THR A 37 0.95 -4.71 23.38
N THR A 38 1.06 -3.51 23.96
CA THR A 38 0.65 -2.28 23.29
C THR A 38 1.56 -1.95 22.10
N GLU A 39 2.88 -2.09 22.26
CA GLU A 39 3.83 -1.90 21.16
C GLU A 39 3.60 -2.89 20.01
N LEU A 40 3.39 -4.18 20.34
CA LEU A 40 3.08 -5.21 19.35
C LEU A 40 1.77 -4.89 18.61
N ALA A 41 0.73 -4.47 19.34
CA ALA A 41 -0.55 -4.09 18.73
C ALA A 41 -0.39 -2.89 17.78
N MET A 42 0.36 -1.86 18.17
CA MET A 42 0.65 -0.70 17.31
C MET A 42 1.45 -1.10 16.07
N ALA A 43 2.47 -1.94 16.22
CA ALA A 43 3.27 -2.44 15.10
C ALA A 43 2.41 -3.25 14.12
N GLN A 44 1.55 -4.13 14.63
CA GLN A 44 0.64 -4.93 13.81
C GLN A 44 -0.37 -4.04 13.05
N GLN A 45 -0.95 -3.03 13.72
CA GLN A 45 -1.87 -2.10 13.06
C GLN A 45 -1.17 -1.34 11.92
N LYS A 46 0.06 -0.88 12.15
CA LYS A 46 0.87 -0.21 11.11
C LYS A 46 1.18 -1.15 9.95
N LEU A 47 1.56 -2.39 10.23
CA LEU A 47 1.82 -3.41 9.21
C LEU A 47 0.57 -3.66 8.35
N ASN A 48 -0.58 -3.90 8.98
CA ASN A 48 -1.85 -4.11 8.27
C ASN A 48 -2.20 -2.92 7.37
N GLY A 49 -1.96 -1.69 7.83
CA GLY A 49 -2.16 -0.48 7.03
C GLY A 49 -1.27 -0.43 5.78
N LEU A 50 0.01 -0.80 5.92
CA LEU A 50 0.96 -0.87 4.81
C LEU A 50 0.63 -1.99 3.83
N GLU A 51 0.19 -3.15 4.31
CA GLU A 51 -0.24 -4.27 3.47
C GLU A 51 -1.45 -3.90 2.62
N LYS A 52 -2.42 -3.20 3.19
CA LYS A 52 -3.58 -2.69 2.45
C LYS A 52 -3.16 -1.70 1.35
N GLN A 53 -2.29 -0.75 1.68
CA GLN A 53 -1.77 0.20 0.69
C GLN A 53 -1.01 -0.52 -0.44
N LYS A 54 -0.19 -1.51 -0.11
CA LYS A 54 0.50 -2.36 -1.08
C LYS A 54 -0.49 -3.06 -2.01
N GLU A 55 -1.55 -3.66 -1.46
CA GLU A 55 -2.56 -4.37 -2.25
C GLU A 55 -3.30 -3.41 -3.20
N GLU A 56 -3.67 -2.21 -2.73
CA GLU A 56 -4.29 -1.17 -3.56
C GLU A 56 -3.36 -0.72 -4.70
N MET A 57 -2.08 -0.49 -4.41
CA MET A 57 -1.09 -0.16 -5.45
C MET A 57 -0.89 -1.31 -6.44
N MET A 58 -0.89 -2.56 -5.97
CA MET A 58 -0.77 -3.73 -6.85
C MET A 58 -1.98 -3.87 -7.78
N LYS A 59 -3.19 -3.55 -7.32
CA LYS A 59 -4.39 -3.55 -8.17
C LYS A 59 -4.26 -2.54 -9.33
N LEU A 60 -3.84 -1.31 -9.02
CA LEU A 60 -3.64 -0.23 -10.00
C LEU A 60 -2.44 -0.45 -10.92
N ASN A 61 -1.51 -1.30 -10.54
CA ASN A 61 -0.35 -1.67 -11.37
C ASN A 61 -0.46 -3.09 -11.92
N SER A 62 -1.63 -3.73 -11.82
CA SER A 62 -1.83 -5.06 -12.38
C SER A 62 -1.77 -4.99 -13.91
N PRO A 63 -1.18 -6.00 -14.58
CA PRO A 63 -1.12 -6.02 -16.05
C PRO A 63 -2.50 -5.85 -16.69
N GLN A 64 -3.53 -6.46 -16.13
CA GLN A 64 -4.91 -6.36 -16.59
C GLN A 64 -5.45 -4.92 -16.48
N TYR A 65 -5.26 -4.26 -15.34
CA TYR A 65 -5.69 -2.88 -15.16
C TYR A 65 -4.96 -1.95 -16.12
N LEU A 66 -3.64 -2.10 -16.28
CA LEU A 66 -2.85 -1.28 -17.19
C LEU A 66 -3.26 -1.47 -18.65
N LEU A 67 -3.54 -2.71 -19.08
CA LEU A 67 -4.06 -3.00 -20.42
C LEU A 67 -5.42 -2.34 -20.64
N GLN A 68 -6.34 -2.48 -19.68
CA GLN A 68 -7.65 -1.84 -19.73
C GLN A 68 -7.51 -0.31 -19.80
N TRP A 69 -6.64 0.27 -18.98
CA TRP A 69 -6.37 1.71 -18.97
C TRP A 69 -5.87 2.22 -20.33
N ILE A 70 -4.96 1.50 -20.99
CA ILE A 70 -4.51 1.85 -22.34
C ILE A 70 -5.67 1.77 -23.35
N GLN A 71 -6.51 0.73 -23.25
CA GLN A 71 -7.67 0.57 -24.11
C GLN A 71 -8.70 1.71 -23.93
N GLU A 72 -8.97 2.11 -22.69
CA GLU A 72 -9.84 3.26 -22.39
C GLU A 72 -9.27 4.57 -22.94
N ALA A 73 -7.95 4.76 -22.82
CA ALA A 73 -7.26 5.92 -23.41
C ALA A 73 -7.32 5.93 -24.94
N MET A 74 -7.35 4.76 -25.60
CA MET A 74 -7.61 4.64 -27.04
C MET A 74 -9.05 5.03 -27.39
N ASN A 75 -10.03 4.49 -26.66
CA ASN A 75 -11.44 4.80 -26.88
C ASN A 75 -11.73 6.29 -26.73
N LYS A 76 -11.09 6.95 -25.76
CA LYS A 76 -11.19 8.40 -25.59
C LYS A 76 -10.69 9.17 -26.83
N THR A 77 -9.60 8.72 -27.45
CA THR A 77 -9.12 9.32 -28.70
C THR A 77 -10.12 9.15 -29.85
N GLU A 78 -10.87 8.04 -29.92
CA GLU A 78 -11.95 7.88 -30.90
C GLU A 78 -13.14 8.80 -30.63
N VAL A 79 -13.52 8.99 -29.36
CA VAL A 79 -14.57 9.96 -28.99
C VAL A 79 -14.15 11.39 -29.37
N GLU A 80 -12.90 11.76 -29.12
CA GLU A 80 -12.35 13.06 -29.54
C GLU A 80 -12.35 13.21 -31.07
N TYR A 81 -12.09 12.13 -31.81
CA TYR A 81 -12.20 12.10 -33.26
C TYR A 81 -13.64 12.30 -33.74
N GLU A 82 -14.63 11.66 -33.11
CA GLU A 82 -16.04 11.82 -33.46
C GLU A 82 -16.50 13.26 -33.26
N ASN A 83 -16.10 13.89 -32.14
CA ASN A 83 -16.36 15.31 -31.90
C ASN A 83 -15.69 16.22 -32.95
N LEU A 84 -14.45 15.91 -33.34
CA LEU A 84 -13.75 16.63 -34.41
C LEU A 84 -14.45 16.47 -35.76
N HIS A 85 -14.98 15.28 -36.04
CA HIS A 85 -15.74 14.99 -37.25
C HIS A 85 -17.03 15.80 -37.30
N GLN A 86 -17.75 15.92 -36.18
CA GLN A 86 -18.93 16.77 -36.09
C GLN A 86 -18.62 18.25 -36.33
N GLN A 87 -17.53 18.77 -35.75
CA GLN A 87 -17.12 20.18 -35.93
C GLN A 87 -16.90 20.53 -37.41
N VAL A 88 -16.26 19.65 -38.18
CA VAL A 88 -16.04 19.92 -39.62
C VAL A 88 -17.35 19.85 -40.42
N LEU A 89 -18.27 18.95 -40.06
CA LEU A 89 -19.59 18.86 -40.69
C LEU A 89 -20.45 20.10 -40.40
N GLN A 90 -20.34 20.65 -39.18
CA GLN A 90 -21.02 21.88 -38.75
C GLN A 90 -20.34 23.15 -39.30
N ARG A 91 -19.20 23.00 -39.99
CA ARG A 91 -18.35 24.08 -40.51
C ARG A 91 -17.78 24.99 -39.40
N ASP A 92 -17.67 24.48 -38.18
CA ASP A 92 -17.02 25.17 -37.05
C ASP A 92 -15.51 25.29 -37.23
N ILE A 93 -14.94 24.37 -38.02
CA ILE A 93 -13.52 24.34 -38.38
C ILE A 93 -13.36 24.19 -39.88
N ASP A 94 -12.30 24.79 -40.41
CA ASP A 94 -11.90 24.58 -41.80
C ASP A 94 -11.19 23.23 -41.99
N ILE A 95 -11.03 22.85 -43.26
CA ILE A 95 -10.43 21.56 -43.65
C ILE A 95 -8.97 21.48 -43.22
N GLY A 96 -8.21 22.58 -43.26
CA GLY A 96 -6.81 22.61 -42.83
C GLY A 96 -6.66 22.34 -41.33
N ALA A 97 -7.48 23.01 -40.51
CA ALA A 97 -7.54 22.79 -39.08
C ALA A 97 -8.00 21.36 -38.72
N PHE A 98 -8.98 20.83 -39.46
CA PHE A 98 -9.42 19.44 -39.33
C PHE A 98 -8.27 18.46 -39.60
N LEU A 99 -7.58 18.58 -40.74
CA LEU A 99 -6.51 17.67 -41.14
C LEU A 99 -5.36 17.66 -40.12
N GLN A 100 -5.00 18.82 -39.58
CA GLN A 100 -3.97 18.92 -38.55
C GLN A 100 -4.37 18.16 -37.27
N LYS A 101 -5.57 18.42 -36.74
CA LYS A 101 -6.07 17.76 -35.52
C LYS A 101 -6.30 16.25 -35.74
N TYR A 102 -6.85 15.88 -36.89
CA TYR A 102 -7.06 14.48 -37.28
C TYR A 102 -5.76 13.69 -37.27
N LYS A 103 -4.70 14.24 -37.90
CA LYS A 103 -3.39 13.60 -37.93
C LYS A 103 -2.83 13.37 -36.53
N GLN A 104 -3.00 14.33 -35.63
CA GLN A 104 -2.56 14.22 -34.24
C GLN A 104 -3.33 13.11 -33.50
N LEU A 105 -4.66 13.10 -33.59
CA LEU A 105 -5.50 12.09 -32.95
C LEU A 105 -5.20 10.68 -33.47
N ARG A 106 -5.09 10.49 -34.80
CA ARG A 106 -4.77 9.17 -35.38
C ARG A 106 -3.38 8.69 -34.98
N THR A 107 -2.38 9.57 -35.00
CA THR A 107 -1.03 9.22 -34.53
C THR A 107 -1.06 8.79 -33.06
N ALA A 108 -1.79 9.51 -32.21
CA ALA A 108 -1.94 9.19 -30.80
C ALA A 108 -2.70 7.88 -30.55
N TYR A 109 -3.73 7.58 -31.34
CA TYR A 109 -4.47 6.31 -31.28
C TYR A 109 -3.56 5.13 -31.67
N HIS A 110 -2.93 5.20 -32.84
CA HIS A 110 -2.09 4.12 -33.35
C HIS A 110 -0.88 3.85 -32.45
N ARG A 111 -0.26 4.89 -31.88
CA ARG A 111 0.81 4.71 -30.89
C ARG A 111 0.35 3.89 -29.68
N LYS A 112 -0.82 4.20 -29.11
CA LYS A 112 -1.39 3.44 -27.99
C LYS A 112 -1.78 2.02 -28.41
N SER A 113 -2.36 1.85 -29.60
CA SER A 113 -2.73 0.55 -30.15
C SER A 113 -1.52 -0.39 -30.29
N LEU A 114 -0.39 0.12 -30.77
CA LEU A 114 0.85 -0.64 -30.87
C LEU A 114 1.38 -1.04 -29.48
N VAL A 115 1.37 -0.11 -28.52
CA VAL A 115 1.79 -0.40 -27.13
C VAL A 115 0.87 -1.44 -26.49
N HIS A 116 -0.45 -1.30 -26.63
CA HIS A 116 -1.42 -2.27 -26.13
C HIS A 116 -1.21 -3.65 -26.75
N LEU A 117 -1.01 -3.71 -28.06
CA LEU A 117 -0.74 -4.97 -28.76
C LEU A 117 0.55 -5.62 -28.23
N ALA A 118 1.64 -4.85 -28.13
CA ALA A 118 2.91 -5.35 -27.62
C ALA A 118 2.79 -5.85 -26.16
N ALA A 119 2.09 -5.10 -25.30
CA ALA A 119 1.84 -5.50 -23.92
C ALA A 119 0.98 -6.76 -23.81
N ARG A 120 0.00 -6.94 -24.72
CA ARG A 120 -0.88 -8.12 -24.74
C ARG A 120 -0.21 -9.37 -25.29
N THR A 121 0.77 -9.23 -26.19
CA THR A 121 1.49 -10.35 -26.82
C THR A 121 2.81 -10.69 -26.14
N SER A 122 3.32 -9.82 -25.27
CA SER A 122 4.46 -10.12 -24.42
C SER A 122 4.00 -11.11 -23.35
N ASN A 123 4.34 -12.39 -23.53
CA ASN A 123 4.13 -13.45 -22.53
C ASN A 123 5.08 -13.22 -21.33
N ILE A 124 4.75 -12.25 -20.48
CA ILE A 124 5.34 -12.08 -19.14
C ILE A 124 4.30 -12.52 -18.11
#